data_AF-A0A6M3Y0K5-F1
#
_entry.id   AF-A0A6M3Y0K5-F1
#
_cell.length_a   1.000
_cell.length_b   1.000
_cell.length_c   1.000
_cell.angle_alpha   90.00
_cell.angle_beta   90.00
_cell.angle_gamma   90.00
#
_symmetry.space_group_name_H-M   'P 1'
#
loop_
_entity.id
_entity.type
_entity.pdbx_description
1 polymer ?
#
loop_
_entity_poly.entity_id
_entity_poly.type
_entity_poly.pdbx_seq_one_letter_code
_entity_poly.pdbx_strand_id
1 'polypeptide(L)' 'MAKFTVEDVRRIPSPDAARIGKLDHLVTYKLDPFRVYMVRIPKETIEEKDIIEAVKADLEGIERFTGKEF' A
#
# COMPACT_ATOMS: atom_id res chain seq x y z
N MET A 1 -6.88 -2.77 15.20
CA MET A 1 -6.57 -2.75 13.76
C MET A 1 -7.76 -2.14 13.03
N ALA A 2 -7.55 -1.03 12.31
CA ALA A 2 -8.61 -0.41 11.54
C ALA A 2 -9.08 -1.34 10.40
N LYS A 3 -10.39 -1.38 10.14
CA LYS A 3 -10.91 -2.04 8.94
C LYS A 3 -10.57 -1.18 7.72
N PHE A 4 -10.25 -1.81 6.60
CA PHE A 4 -10.02 -1.14 5.34
C PHE A 4 -10.73 -1.86 4.20
N THR A 5 -11.03 -1.12 3.14
CA THR A 5 -11.55 -1.65 1.88
C THR A 5 -10.51 -1.39 0.79
N VAL A 6 -10.22 -2.40 -0.03
CA VAL A 6 -9.41 -2.21 -1.24
C VAL A 6 -10.32 -1.73 -2.35
N GLU A 7 -10.04 -0.53 -2.87
CA GLU A 7 -10.86 0.10 -3.91
C GLU A 7 -10.34 -0.23 -5.31
N ASP A 8 -9.01 -0.35 -5.45
CA ASP A 8 -8.38 -0.59 -6.75
C ASP A 8 -7.00 -1.27 -6.58
N VAL A 9 -6.67 -2.14 -7.53
CA VAL A 9 -5.37 -2.79 -7.64
C VAL A 9 -4.93 -2.74 -9.09
N ARG A 10 -3.84 -2.01 -9.37
CA ARG A 10 -3.31 -1.84 -10.73
C ARG A 10 -1.83 -2.12 -10.80
N ARG A 11 -1.36 -2.53 -11.98
CA ARG A 11 0.07 -2.71 -12.25
C ARG A 11 0.68 -1.41 -12.75
N ILE A 12 1.81 -1.01 -12.18
CA ILE A 12 2.57 0.17 -12.58
C ILE A 12 4.03 -0.21 -12.85
N PRO A 13 4.76 0.52 -13.72
CA PRO A 13 6.21 0.36 -13.84
C PRO A 13 6.90 0.55 -12.49
N SER A 14 7.86 -0.31 -12.16
CA SER A 14 8.62 -0.16 -10.92
C SER A 14 9.51 1.08 -11.01
N PRO A 15 9.46 2.01 -10.03
CA PRO A 15 10.41 3.11 -9.93
C PRO A 15 11.77 2.68 -9.38
N ASP A 16 11.91 1.44 -8.92
CA ASP A 16 13.17 0.92 -8.39
C ASP A 16 14.13 0.58 -9.54
N ALA A 17 15.33 1.17 -9.51
CA ALA A 17 16.37 0.95 -10.51
C ALA A 17 16.84 -0.51 -10.60
N ALA A 18 16.75 -1.28 -9.50
CA ALA A 18 17.06 -2.71 -9.51
C ALA A 18 15.98 -3.54 -10.21
N ARG A 19 14.81 -2.95 -10.51
CA ARG A 19 13.63 -3.58 -11.09
C ARG A 19 13.22 -2.96 -12.42
N ILE A 20 14.18 -2.43 -13.18
CA ILE A 20 13.93 -1.88 -14.52
C ILE A 20 13.20 -2.91 -15.41
N GLY A 21 12.14 -2.47 -16.07
CA GLY A 21 11.29 -3.31 -16.92
C GLY A 21 10.31 -4.22 -16.17
N LYS A 22 10.35 -4.24 -14.83
CA LYS A 22 9.40 -4.98 -14.00
C LYS A 22 8.21 -4.11 -13.61
N LEU A 23 7.09 -4.77 -13.31
CA LEU A 23 5.87 -4.12 -12.82
C LEU A 23 5.70 -4.39 -11.33
N ASP A 24 5.24 -3.37 -10.62
CA ASP A 24 4.80 -3.43 -9.24
C ASP A 24 3.27 -3.32 -9.18
N HIS A 25 2.68 -3.67 -8.04
CA HIS A 25 1.25 -3.48 -7.81
C HIS A 25 1.03 -2.25 -6.94
N LEU A 26 0.22 -1.31 -7.42
CA LEU A 26 -0.28 -0.19 -6.63
C LEU A 26 -1.67 -0.54 -6.12
N VAL A 27 -1.80 -0.62 -4.80
CA VAL A 27 -3.06 -0.91 -4.11
C VAL A 27 -3.59 0.41 -3.56
N THR A 28 -4.81 0.77 -3.93
CA THR A 28 -5.56 1.87 -3.32
C THR A 28 -6.51 1.29 -2.29
N TYR A 29 -6.43 1.77 -1.05
CA TYR A 29 -7.31 1.31 0.03
C TYR A 29 -7.88 2.48 0.83
N LYS A 30 -9.02 2.22 1.46
CA LYS A 30 -9.83 3.21 2.16
C LYS A 30 -10.07 2.77 3.59
N LEU A 31 -9.79 3.64 4.56
CA LEU A 31 -10.10 3.40 5.98
C LEU A 31 -11.50 3.87 6.34
N ASP A 32 -11.91 5.01 5.79
CA ASP A 32 -13.22 5.62 5.97
C ASP A 32 -13.50 6.60 4.80
N PRO A 33 -14.67 7.27 4.73
CA PRO A 33 -15.00 8.18 3.63
C PRO A 33 -13.97 9.27 3.29
N PHE A 34 -13.14 9.69 4.25
CA PHE A 34 -12.21 10.81 4.09
C PHE A 34 -10.74 10.38 3.99
N ARG A 35 -10.44 9.09 4.23
CA ARG A 35 -9.08 8.57 4.29
C ARG A 35 -8.87 7.47 3.25
N VAL A 36 -8.27 7.87 2.13
CA VAL A 36 -7.85 7.00 1.03
C VAL A 36 -6.34 7.09 0.89
N TYR A 37 -5.69 5.93 0.86
CA TYR A 37 -4.24 5.80 0.78
C TYR A 37 -3.85 4.84 -0.34
N MET A 38 -2.56 4.87 -0.69
CA MET A 38 -1.99 3.98 -1.69
C MET A 38 -0.72 3.34 -1.15
N VAL A 39 -0.60 2.03 -1.28
CA VAL A 39 0.62 1.28 -0.95
C VAL A 39 1.12 0.54 -2.19
N ARG A 40 2.43 0.55 -2.40
CA ARG A 40 3.08 -0.15 -3.51
C ARG A 40 3.67 -1.47 -3.03
N ILE A 41 3.36 -2.55 -3.73
CA ILE A 41 3.90 -3.89 -3.51
C ILE A 41 4.85 -4.24 -4.66
N PRO A 42 6.18 -4.29 -4.42
CA PRO A 42 7.17 -4.53 -5.47
C PRO A 42 7.27 -6.02 -5.83
N LYS A 43 6.20 -6.58 -6.40
CA LYS A 43 6.10 -7.98 -6.84
C LYS A 43 5.39 -8.05 -8.20
N GLU A 44 5.84 -8.97 -9.07
CA GLU A 44 5.21 -9.19 -10.38
C GLU A 44 3.86 -9.92 -10.29
N THR A 45 3.65 -10.65 -9.20
CA THR A 45 2.41 -11.35 -8.87
C THR A 45 2.19 -11.23 -7.36
N ILE A 46 0.94 -11.05 -6.95
CA ILE A 46 0.55 -10.89 -5.55
C ILE A 46 -0.62 -11.81 -5.22
N GLU A 47 -0.71 -12.20 -3.96
CA GLU A 47 -1.84 -12.87 -3.35
C GLU A 47 -2.55 -11.93 -2.37
N GLU A 48 -3.75 -12.30 -1.92
CA GLU A 48 -4.51 -11.52 -0.93
C GLU A 48 -3.69 -11.19 0.32
N LYS A 49 -2.91 -12.16 0.82
CA LYS A 49 -2.05 -11.98 2.00
C LYS A 49 -1.03 -10.86 1.81
N ASP A 50 -0.48 -10.70 0.61
CA ASP A 50 0.52 -9.67 0.31
C ASP A 50 -0.09 -8.28 0.44
N ILE A 51 -1.34 -8.12 0.02
CA ILE A 51 -2.09 -6.86 0.14
C ILE A 51 -2.34 -6.55 1.61
N ILE A 52 -2.82 -7.54 2.36
CA ILE A 52 -3.13 -7.38 3.78
C ILE A 52 -1.87 -6.99 4.57
N GLU A 53 -0.75 -7.66 4.32
CA GLU A 53 0.53 -7.38 4.98
C GLU A 53 1.05 -5.98 4.63
N ALA A 54 1.00 -5.59 3.34
CA ALA A 54 1.46 -4.27 2.90
C ALA A 54 0.63 -3.14 3.51
N VAL A 55 -0.71 -3.27 3.52
CA VAL A 55 -1.60 -2.26 4.11
C VAL A 55 -1.40 -2.16 5.61
N LYS A 56 -1.22 -3.30 6.32
CA LYS A 56 -0.92 -3.28 7.76
C LYS A 56 0.38 -2.55 8.07
N ALA A 57 1.44 -2.85 7.32
CA ALA A 57 2.74 -2.21 7.51
C ALA A 57 2.68 -0.70 7.27
N ASP A 58 1.91 -0.25 6.26
CA ASP A 58 1.71 1.17 5.97
C ASP A 58 0.96 1.87 7.13
N LEU A 59 -0.13 1.26 7.62
CA LEU A 59 -0.88 1.78 8.76
C LEU A 59 -0.04 1.88 10.04
N GLU A 60 0.76 0.85 10.34
CA GLU A 60 1.70 0.91 11.47
C GLU A 60 2.74 2.02 11.29
N GLY A 61 3.18 2.28 10.06
CA GLY A 61 4.05 3.39 9.73
C GLY A 61 3.42 4.74 10.07
N ILE A 62 2.18 4.97 9.63
CA ILE A 62 1.42 6.22 9.88
C ILE A 62 1.11 6.39 11.38
N GLU A 63 0.71 5.32 12.06
CA GLU A 63 0.36 5.35 13.49
C GLU A 63 1.54 5.82 14.36
N ARG A 64 2.79 5.48 13.98
CA ARG A 64 4.01 5.93 14.70
C ARG A 64 4.21 7.45 14.74
N PHE A 65 3.59 8.19 13.82
CA PHE A 65 3.68 9.64 13.72
C PHE A 65 2.39 10.36 14.16
N THR A 66 1.31 9.62 14.41
CA THR A 66 0.02 10.21 14.78
C THR A 66 0.14 10.96 16.11
N GLY A 67 -0.25 12.24 16.12
CA GLY A 67 -0.21 13.09 17.31
C GLY A 67 1.16 13.66 17.67
N LYS A 68 2.17 13.53 16.79
CA LYS A 68 3.48 14.16 16.96
C LYS A 68 3.59 15.46 16.15
N GLU A 69 4.32 16.43 16.69
CA GLU A 69 4.67 17.70 16.02
C GLU A 69 6.17 17.69 15.69
N PHE A 70 6.54 18.28 14.55
CA PHE A 70 7.91 18.34 14.03
C PHE A 70 8.24 19.75 13.54
#